data_AF-A0A6M8VZC4-F1
#
_entry.id   AF-A0A6M8VZC4-F1
#
_cell.length_a   1.000
_cell.length_b   1.000
_cell.length_c   1.000
_cell.angle_alpha   90.00
_cell.angle_beta   90.00
_cell.angle_gamma   90.00
#
_symmetry.space_group_name_H-M   'P 1'
#
loop_
_entity.id
_entity.type
_entity.pdbx_description
1 polymer ?
#
loop_
_entity_poly.entity_id
_entity_poly.type
_entity_poly.pdbx_seq_one_letter_code
_entity_poly.pdbx_strand_id
1 'polypeptide(L)'
;MVLRRIKLHGFNNLTKALSFNIYDLCFATTAAQRKDYIAYIDEAYNAERLTQILTDVAGIIGANILNIARQDYEPQGASVTMLIAEEPVDNSIDAGLAAPGPLPESVVGHLDKSHITVHTYPESHPDDGICTFRADIDVATCGVISPLKALNYLIHSFESDIVTVDYRVRGFTRDVRGRKHFIDHKITSIQDYFSRDTKKAYEMIDVNVYQENLFHTKMRLKHFDLDNYLFGIDADQLEKRERNRIERRLRKEMQELFYGRNL
;
A
#
# COMPACT_ATOMS: atom_id res chain seq x y z
N MET A 1 -25.63 -10.33 9.27
CA MET A 1 -25.71 -11.54 8.41
C MET A 1 -24.60 -12.48 8.84
N VAL A 2 -24.92 -13.70 9.27
CA VAL A 2 -23.90 -14.67 9.73
C VAL A 2 -23.06 -15.12 8.53
N LEU A 3 -21.78 -14.75 8.50
CA LEU A 3 -20.81 -15.27 7.53
C LEU A 3 -20.79 -16.81 7.62
N ARG A 4 -21.26 -17.50 6.57
CA ARG A 4 -21.12 -18.96 6.48
C ARG A 4 -19.64 -19.29 6.30
N ARG A 5 -18.96 -19.64 7.40
CA ARG A 5 -17.58 -20.10 7.38
C ARG A 5 -17.48 -21.46 6.67
N ILE A 6 -16.57 -21.58 5.69
CA ILE A 6 -16.29 -22.84 5.01
C ILE A 6 -15.56 -23.75 6.01
N LYS A 7 -16.07 -24.96 6.25
CA LYS A 7 -15.33 -25.98 7.00
C LYS A 7 -14.33 -26.66 6.08
N LEU A 8 -13.05 -26.48 6.36
CA LEU A 8 -11.95 -26.96 5.52
C LEU A 8 -11.54 -28.38 5.89
N HIS A 9 -11.01 -29.09 4.89
CA HIS A 9 -10.23 -30.30 5.06
C HIS A 9 -8.74 -29.95 5.00
N GLY A 10 -8.11 -29.75 6.16
CA GLY A 10 -6.70 -29.35 6.28
C GLY A 10 -6.48 -27.83 6.17
N PHE A 11 -5.27 -27.43 5.76
CA PHE A 11 -4.81 -26.04 5.69
C PHE A 11 -5.47 -25.25 4.54
N ASN A 12 -5.65 -23.94 4.72
CA ASN A 12 -6.19 -23.05 3.70
C ASN A 12 -5.09 -22.57 2.74
N ASN A 13 -4.94 -23.22 1.58
CA ASN A 13 -3.94 -22.83 0.56
C ASN A 13 -4.39 -21.65 -0.31
N LEU A 14 -5.21 -20.74 0.22
CA LEU A 14 -5.53 -19.48 -0.44
C LEU A 14 -4.50 -18.42 -0.04
N THR A 15 -3.92 -17.75 -1.03
CA THR A 15 -3.13 -16.54 -0.83
C THR A 15 -4.00 -15.34 -1.15
N LYS A 16 -3.98 -14.33 -0.28
CA LYS A 16 -4.71 -13.07 -0.44
C LYS A 16 -3.68 -11.95 -0.46
N ALA A 17 -3.62 -11.22 -1.56
CA ALA A 17 -2.72 -10.07 -1.71
C ALA A 17 -3.55 -8.79 -1.81
N LEU A 18 -3.15 -7.77 -1.06
CA LEU A 18 -3.66 -6.41 -1.15
C LEU A 18 -2.48 -5.50 -1.48
N SER A 19 -2.49 -4.93 -2.67
CA SER A 19 -1.42 -4.05 -3.15
C SER A 19 -1.95 -2.64 -3.35
N PHE A 20 -1.14 -1.65 -3.00
CA PHE A 20 -1.42 -0.24 -3.21
C PHE A 20 -0.34 0.37 -4.07
N ASN A 21 -0.76 1.30 -4.92
CA ASN A 21 0.11 2.20 -5.63
C ASN A 21 -0.50 3.59 -5.45
N ILE A 22 0.20 4.44 -4.70
CA ILE A 22 -0.29 5.76 -4.29
C ILE A 22 0.59 6.84 -4.89
N TYR A 23 0.00 7.99 -5.18
CA TYR A 23 0.69 9.16 -5.70
C TYR A 23 0.27 10.40 -4.95
N ASP A 24 1.27 11.23 -4.62
CA ASP A 24 1.12 12.61 -4.15
C ASP A 24 1.83 13.56 -5.10
N LEU A 25 1.23 14.73 -5.29
CA LEU A 25 1.74 15.76 -6.18
C LEU A 25 2.12 17.01 -5.39
N CYS A 26 3.14 17.71 -5.86
CA CYS A 26 3.52 19.02 -5.35
C CYS A 26 4.01 19.89 -6.49
N PHE A 27 3.77 21.20 -6.40
CA PHE A 27 4.27 22.18 -7.33
C PHE A 27 5.43 22.99 -6.71
N ALA A 28 6.64 22.73 -7.19
CA ALA A 28 7.89 23.33 -6.74
C ALA A 28 8.75 23.78 -7.94
N THR A 29 8.75 25.09 -8.23
CA THR A 29 9.43 25.65 -9.42
C THR A 29 10.87 26.03 -9.15
N THR A 30 11.19 26.52 -7.95
CA THR A 30 12.55 26.90 -7.59
C THR A 30 13.36 25.70 -7.09
N ALA A 31 14.68 25.77 -7.24
CA ALA A 31 15.57 24.73 -6.70
C ALA A 31 15.47 24.63 -5.16
N ALA A 32 15.20 25.75 -4.47
CA ALA A 32 14.97 25.77 -3.03
C ALA A 32 13.69 25.01 -2.66
N GLN A 33 12.54 25.34 -3.28
CA GLN A 33 11.28 24.63 -3.03
C GLN A 33 11.37 23.13 -3.32
N ARG A 34 12.08 22.73 -4.39
CA ARG A 34 12.30 21.30 -4.68
C ARG A 34 13.09 20.62 -3.57
N LYS A 35 14.15 21.27 -3.08
CA LYS A 35 14.96 20.74 -1.98
C LYS A 35 14.13 20.61 -0.69
N ASP A 36 13.30 21.61 -0.40
CA ASP A 36 12.46 21.59 0.79
C ASP A 36 11.36 20.52 0.69
N TYR A 37 10.78 20.33 -0.50
CA TYR A 37 9.82 19.25 -0.75
C TYR A 37 10.47 17.86 -0.59
N ILE A 38 11.67 17.66 -1.13
CA ILE A 38 12.41 16.40 -0.95
C ILE A 38 12.67 16.14 0.53
N ALA A 39 13.13 17.15 1.28
CA ALA A 39 13.37 17.03 2.71
C ALA A 39 12.08 16.70 3.48
N TYR A 40 10.95 17.29 3.11
CA TYR A 40 9.65 16.95 3.66
C TYR A 40 9.27 15.48 3.40
N ILE A 41 9.50 14.98 2.18
CA ILE A 41 9.22 13.58 1.83
C ILE A 41 10.13 12.62 2.61
N ASP A 42 11.41 12.93 2.75
CA ASP A 42 12.35 12.11 3.53
C ASP A 42 11.96 12.08 5.03
N GLU A 43 11.45 13.19 5.57
CA GLU A 43 10.92 13.21 6.95
C GLU A 43 9.60 12.43 7.07
N ALA A 44 8.68 12.63 6.12
CA ALA A 44 7.35 12.03 6.16
C ALA A 44 7.35 10.53 5.87
N TYR A 45 8.30 10.04 5.08
CA TYR A 45 8.32 8.68 4.53
C TYR A 45 9.68 7.97 4.64
N ASN A 46 10.48 8.30 5.67
CA ASN A 46 11.68 7.52 5.99
C ASN A 46 11.36 6.07 6.43
N ALA A 47 12.39 5.23 6.39
CA ALA A 47 12.31 3.83 6.79
C ALA A 47 11.79 3.62 8.20
N GLU A 48 12.03 4.52 9.15
CA GLU A 48 11.53 4.39 10.53
C GLU A 48 10.01 4.51 10.59
N ARG A 49 9.43 5.58 10.03
CA ARG A 49 7.99 5.79 9.99
C ARG A 49 7.29 4.72 9.15
N LEU A 50 7.86 4.34 8.01
CA LEU A 50 7.35 3.24 7.20
C LEU A 50 7.37 1.91 7.96
N THR A 51 8.42 1.65 8.75
CA THR A 51 8.49 0.45 9.61
C THR A 51 7.35 0.45 10.63
N GLN A 52 7.03 1.59 11.24
CA GLN A 52 5.92 1.69 12.19
C GLN A 52 4.57 1.43 11.51
N ILE A 53 4.33 2.02 10.33
CA ILE A 53 3.10 1.80 9.56
C ILE A 53 2.94 0.31 9.25
N LEU A 54 3.98 -0.37 8.75
CA LEU A 54 3.90 -1.80 8.45
C LEU A 54 3.74 -2.67 9.71
N THR A 55 4.29 -2.24 10.84
CA THR A 55 4.14 -2.92 12.14
C THR A 55 2.70 -2.86 12.62
N ASP A 56 2.05 -1.70 12.49
CA ASP A 56 0.64 -1.53 12.80
C ASP A 56 -0.24 -2.37 11.87
N VAL A 57 0.09 -2.43 10.57
CA VAL A 57 -0.58 -3.32 9.60
C VAL A 57 -0.50 -4.78 10.04
N ALA A 58 0.69 -5.26 10.41
CA ALA A 58 0.87 -6.62 10.92
C ALA A 58 0.00 -6.89 12.16
N GLY A 59 -0.07 -5.93 13.09
CA GLY A 59 -0.96 -5.99 14.25
C GLY A 59 -2.45 -6.04 13.90
N ILE A 60 -2.90 -5.21 12.94
CA ILE A 60 -4.30 -5.13 12.49
C ILE A 60 -4.75 -6.44 11.84
N ILE A 61 -3.91 -7.03 11.00
CA ILE A 61 -4.22 -8.30 10.34
C ILE A 61 -4.05 -9.50 11.29
N GLY A 62 -3.33 -9.32 12.41
CA GLY A 62 -3.08 -10.33 13.44
C GLY A 62 -1.94 -11.27 13.08
N ALA A 63 -0.92 -10.78 12.36
CA ALA A 63 0.24 -11.55 11.95
C ALA A 63 1.44 -11.33 12.90
N ASN A 64 2.29 -12.34 13.03
CA ASN A 64 3.52 -12.28 13.81
C ASN A 64 4.67 -11.83 12.90
N ILE A 65 5.42 -10.83 13.35
CA ILE A 65 6.59 -10.32 12.61
C ILE A 65 7.77 -11.26 12.86
N LEU A 66 8.34 -11.80 11.79
CA LEU A 66 9.50 -12.70 11.84
C LEU A 66 10.82 -11.95 11.62
N ASN A 67 10.80 -11.00 10.69
CA ASN A 67 11.97 -10.23 10.31
C ASN A 67 11.53 -8.91 9.70
N ILE A 68 12.34 -7.87 9.91
CA ILE A 68 12.20 -6.56 9.28
C ILE A 68 13.54 -6.24 8.64
N ALA A 69 13.53 -5.97 7.34
CA ALA A 69 14.64 -5.39 6.59
C ALA A 69 14.20 -4.00 6.11
N ARG A 70 15.07 -3.00 6.25
CA ARG A 70 14.76 -1.62 5.85
C ARG A 70 15.99 -0.89 5.37
N GLN A 71 15.79 0.07 4.47
CA GLN A 71 16.86 0.88 3.90
C GLN A 71 16.33 2.26 3.50
N ASP A 72 17.05 3.31 3.90
CA ASP A 72 16.95 4.64 3.31
C ASP A 72 17.99 4.75 2.17
N TYR A 73 17.60 5.36 1.05
CA TYR A 73 18.41 5.47 -0.17
C TYR A 73 18.93 6.88 -0.38
N GLU A 74 20.10 6.96 -1.01
CA GLU A 74 20.70 8.21 -1.50
C GLU A 74 20.50 8.30 -3.02
N PRO A 75 19.97 9.42 -3.57
CA PRO A 75 19.72 10.69 -2.89
C PRO A 75 18.40 10.79 -2.12
N GLN A 76 17.41 9.91 -2.33
CA GLN A 76 16.10 9.98 -1.66
C GLN A 76 15.32 8.65 -1.74
N GLY A 77 14.35 8.50 -0.82
CA GLY A 77 13.42 7.39 -0.75
C GLY A 77 13.82 6.28 0.24
N ALA A 78 12.88 5.40 0.56
CA ALA A 78 13.06 4.31 1.51
C ALA A 78 12.36 3.03 1.05
N SER A 79 12.82 1.89 1.58
CA SER A 79 12.12 0.62 1.50
C SER A 79 12.07 -0.09 2.84
N VAL A 80 10.97 -0.78 3.07
CA VAL A 80 10.81 -1.70 4.22
C VAL A 80 10.20 -2.99 3.71
N THR A 81 10.77 -4.11 4.11
CA THR A 81 10.25 -5.46 3.87
C THR A 81 10.11 -6.16 5.20
N MET A 82 8.92 -6.72 5.45
CA MET A 82 8.58 -7.43 6.66
C MET A 82 8.13 -8.84 6.30
N LEU A 83 8.81 -9.84 6.87
CA LEU A 83 8.34 -11.23 6.82
C LEU A 83 7.39 -11.46 7.97
N ILE A 84 6.23 -12.05 7.67
CA ILE A 84 5.18 -12.30 8.65
C ILE A 84 4.70 -13.76 8.60
N ALA A 85 4.17 -14.24 9.73
CA ALA A 85 3.52 -15.55 9.86
C ALA A 85 2.12 -15.43 10.46
N GLU A 86 1.22 -16.34 10.09
CA GLU A 86 -0.13 -16.44 10.67
C GLU A 86 -0.10 -17.02 12.08
N GLU A 87 0.67 -18.09 12.30
CA GLU A 87 0.80 -18.74 13.60
C GLU A 87 2.03 -18.21 14.37
N PRO A 88 2.02 -18.26 15.71
CA PRO A 88 3.21 -17.99 16.50
C PRO A 88 4.30 -18.98 16.11
N VAL A 89 5.52 -18.48 15.87
CA VAL A 89 6.67 -19.37 15.65
C VAL A 89 7.03 -20.01 16.98
N ASP A 90 6.93 -21.33 17.04
CA ASP A 90 7.40 -22.08 18.19
C ASP A 90 8.93 -22.09 18.17
N ASN A 91 9.55 -21.19 18.94
CA ASN A 91 11.00 -21.11 19.11
C ASN A 91 11.58 -22.34 19.85
N SER A 92 10.77 -23.36 20.14
CA SER A 92 11.14 -24.57 20.88
C SER A 92 12.08 -25.51 20.11
N ILE A 93 12.26 -25.34 18.79
CA ILE A 93 13.10 -26.23 17.97
C ILE A 93 14.61 -25.92 18.12
N ASP A 94 15.01 -24.73 18.55
CA ASP A 94 16.43 -24.34 18.67
C ASP A 94 16.99 -24.36 20.11
N ALA A 95 16.17 -24.67 21.13
CA ALA A 95 16.64 -24.76 22.51
C ALA A 95 17.37 -26.09 22.85
N GLY A 96 17.45 -27.04 21.92
CA GLY A 96 17.89 -28.42 22.18
C GLY A 96 19.25 -28.84 21.63
N LEU A 97 19.91 -28.04 20.76
CA LEU A 97 21.18 -28.42 20.14
C LEU A 97 22.20 -27.29 20.32
N ALA A 98 22.94 -27.34 21.43
CA ALA A 98 24.18 -26.60 21.57
C ALA A 98 25.21 -27.15 20.58
N ALA A 99 25.18 -26.67 19.34
CA ALA A 99 26.20 -26.94 18.33
C ALA A 99 27.01 -25.65 18.09
N PRO A 100 28.36 -25.71 18.08
CA PRO A 100 29.18 -24.56 17.71
C PRO A 100 29.06 -24.31 16.20
N GLY A 101 28.35 -23.26 15.82
CA GLY A 101 28.22 -22.78 14.44
C GLY A 101 27.36 -21.52 14.41
N PRO A 102 27.51 -20.65 13.39
CA PRO A 102 26.62 -19.51 13.24
C PRO A 102 25.18 -20.01 13.09
N LEU A 103 24.26 -19.43 13.87
CA LEU A 103 22.82 -19.63 13.66
C LEU A 103 22.50 -19.33 12.19
N PRO A 104 21.54 -20.04 11.55
CA PRO A 104 21.19 -19.75 10.17
C PRO A 104 20.77 -18.27 10.06
N GLU A 105 21.51 -17.48 9.27
CA GLU A 105 21.20 -16.05 9.01
C GLU A 105 19.87 -15.85 8.27
N SER A 106 19.20 -16.93 7.85
CA SER A 106 18.01 -16.85 7.02
C SER A 106 16.84 -17.58 7.68
N VAL A 107 15.85 -16.80 8.14
CA VAL A 107 14.50 -17.26 8.51
C VAL A 107 13.76 -17.64 7.21
N VAL A 108 14.28 -18.59 6.43
CA VAL A 108 13.79 -18.98 5.09
C VAL A 108 13.44 -20.47 5.11
N GLY A 109 12.49 -20.87 5.95
CA GLY A 109 12.08 -22.27 6.05
C GLY A 109 10.64 -22.59 6.43
N HIS A 110 9.63 -21.74 6.15
CA HIS A 110 8.22 -22.14 6.40
C HIS A 110 7.29 -21.78 5.22
N LEU A 111 6.37 -22.70 4.91
CA LEU A 111 5.41 -22.65 3.79
C LEU A 111 4.28 -21.63 3.99
N ASP A 112 4.11 -21.14 5.20
CA ASP A 112 3.08 -20.18 5.64
C ASP A 112 3.57 -18.73 5.62
N LYS A 113 4.81 -18.49 5.19
CA LYS A 113 5.41 -17.16 5.17
C LYS A 113 4.73 -16.26 4.16
N SER A 114 4.44 -15.09 4.66
CA SER A 114 3.73 -13.99 4.03
C SER A 114 4.62 -12.76 4.16
N HIS A 115 4.28 -11.66 3.48
CA HIS A 115 5.11 -10.47 3.53
C HIS A 115 4.29 -9.19 3.49
N ILE A 116 4.89 -8.15 4.05
CA ILE A 116 4.44 -6.77 3.91
C ILE A 116 5.63 -5.97 3.38
N THR A 117 5.46 -5.25 2.28
CA THR A 117 6.52 -4.40 1.73
C THR A 117 6.00 -3.00 1.48
N VAL A 118 6.92 -2.03 1.55
CA VAL A 118 6.71 -0.68 1.02
C VAL A 118 7.98 -0.18 0.33
N HIS A 119 7.81 0.48 -0.81
CA HIS A 119 8.87 1.15 -1.57
C HIS A 119 8.41 2.53 -1.99
N THR A 120 9.21 3.55 -1.71
CA THR A 120 8.89 4.92 -2.09
C THR A 120 9.77 5.40 -3.25
N TYR A 121 9.18 6.20 -4.13
CA TYR A 121 9.81 6.77 -5.32
C TYR A 121 9.48 8.26 -5.42
N PRO A 122 10.26 9.13 -4.77
CA PRO A 122 10.16 10.56 -4.98
C PRO A 122 10.77 10.93 -6.34
N GLU A 123 10.05 11.70 -7.14
CA GLU A 123 10.43 12.19 -8.46
C GLU A 123 10.28 13.72 -8.53
N SER A 124 11.28 14.40 -9.09
CA SER A 124 11.20 15.82 -9.41
C SER A 124 11.73 16.06 -10.82
N HIS A 125 10.86 16.48 -11.74
CA HIS A 125 11.30 16.85 -13.09
C HIS A 125 11.65 18.35 -13.15
N PRO A 126 12.86 18.73 -13.61
CA PRO A 126 13.33 20.12 -13.58
C PRO A 126 12.53 21.05 -14.50
N ASP A 127 11.96 20.55 -15.60
CA ASP A 127 11.32 21.39 -16.62
C ASP A 127 9.86 21.77 -16.30
N ASP A 128 9.18 20.96 -15.49
CA ASP A 128 7.73 21.05 -15.33
C ASP A 128 7.27 21.55 -13.96
N GLY A 129 8.18 21.64 -12.99
CA GLY A 129 7.91 22.17 -11.66
C GLY A 129 6.90 21.33 -10.85
N ILE A 130 6.44 20.21 -11.40
CA ILE A 130 5.66 19.20 -10.68
C ILE A 130 6.64 18.18 -10.13
N CYS A 131 6.51 17.92 -8.85
CA CYS A 131 7.17 16.82 -8.16
C CYS A 131 6.10 15.79 -7.82
N THR A 132 6.44 14.52 -8.00
CA THR A 132 5.54 13.40 -7.77
C THR A 132 6.19 12.49 -6.75
N PHE A 133 5.45 12.12 -5.71
CA PHE A 133 5.86 11.06 -4.79
C PHE A 133 4.98 9.85 -5.06
N ARG A 134 5.60 8.68 -5.18
CA ARG A 134 4.88 7.41 -5.28
C ARG A 134 5.28 6.49 -4.15
N ALA A 135 4.32 5.76 -3.57
CA ALA A 135 4.64 4.59 -2.75
C ALA A 135 3.91 3.34 -3.26
N ASP A 136 4.64 2.24 -3.30
CA ASP A 136 4.12 0.90 -3.59
C ASP A 136 4.07 0.12 -2.29
N ILE A 137 2.92 -0.43 -1.95
CA ILE A 137 2.72 -1.24 -0.74
C ILE A 137 2.16 -2.59 -1.15
N ASP A 138 2.70 -3.69 -0.63
CA ASP A 138 2.14 -5.02 -0.84
C ASP A 138 1.92 -5.73 0.49
N VAL A 139 0.70 -6.20 0.72
CA VAL A 139 0.32 -6.98 1.90
C VAL A 139 -0.16 -8.35 1.42
N ALA A 140 0.74 -9.33 1.42
CA ALA A 140 0.42 -10.70 1.03
C ALA A 140 0.24 -11.55 2.29
N THR A 141 -0.89 -12.25 2.39
CA THR A 141 -1.20 -13.15 3.50
C THR A 141 -1.60 -14.53 3.00
N CYS A 142 -1.23 -15.55 3.75
CA CYS A 142 -1.69 -16.92 3.60
C CYS A 142 -2.85 -17.21 4.54
N GLY A 143 -3.59 -18.28 4.25
CA GLY A 143 -4.55 -18.85 5.18
C GLY A 143 -5.80 -18.01 5.43
N VAL A 144 -6.16 -17.81 6.70
CA VAL A 144 -7.45 -17.22 7.09
C VAL A 144 -7.35 -15.70 7.28
N ILE A 145 -6.13 -15.18 7.42
CA ILE A 145 -5.86 -13.75 7.53
C ILE A 145 -6.32 -13.03 6.25
N SER A 146 -7.11 -11.97 6.40
CA SER A 146 -7.54 -11.10 5.30
C SER A 146 -6.80 -9.78 5.37
N PRO A 147 -6.03 -9.40 4.34
CA PRO A 147 -5.30 -8.13 4.32
C PRO A 147 -6.25 -6.93 4.19
N LEU A 148 -7.50 -7.14 3.74
CA LEU A 148 -8.55 -6.12 3.67
C LEU A 148 -8.86 -5.47 5.03
N LYS A 149 -8.47 -6.11 6.15
CA LYS A 149 -8.59 -5.49 7.48
C LYS A 149 -7.72 -4.23 7.64
N ALA A 150 -6.57 -4.19 6.97
CA ALA A 150 -5.65 -3.05 7.02
C ALA A 150 -5.95 -1.98 5.97
N LEU A 151 -6.94 -2.20 5.09
CA LEU A 151 -7.25 -1.34 3.95
C LEU A 151 -7.42 0.14 4.32
N ASN A 152 -8.30 0.42 5.28
CA ASN A 152 -8.58 1.80 5.67
C ASN A 152 -7.43 2.43 6.45
N TYR A 153 -6.71 1.64 7.24
CA TYR A 153 -5.51 2.13 7.94
C TYR A 153 -4.47 2.61 6.93
N LEU A 154 -4.16 1.80 5.92
CA LEU A 154 -3.21 2.15 4.87
C LEU A 154 -3.63 3.40 4.08
N ILE A 155 -4.91 3.54 3.74
CA ILE A 155 -5.41 4.75 3.05
C ILE A 155 -5.21 6.00 3.92
N HIS A 156 -5.50 5.92 5.23
CA HIS A 156 -5.35 7.05 6.14
C HIS A 156 -3.92 7.33 6.58
N SER A 157 -3.01 6.34 6.52
CA SER A 157 -1.61 6.55 6.88
C SER A 157 -0.85 7.39 5.85
N PHE A 158 -1.31 7.40 4.59
CA PHE A 158 -0.66 8.10 3.49
C PHE A 158 -1.49 9.27 2.92
N GLU A 159 -2.82 9.26 3.05
CA GLU A 159 -3.73 10.36 2.63
C GLU A 159 -3.53 10.88 1.20
N SER A 160 -3.27 9.97 0.26
CA SER A 160 -2.73 10.37 -1.04
C SER A 160 -3.73 10.92 -2.06
N ASP A 161 -3.24 11.68 -3.04
CA ASP A 161 -4.06 12.28 -4.10
C ASP A 161 -4.75 11.24 -5.00
N ILE A 162 -3.97 10.24 -5.40
CA ILE A 162 -4.38 9.15 -6.28
C ILE A 162 -3.97 7.85 -5.62
N VAL A 163 -4.92 6.91 -5.55
CA VAL A 163 -4.69 5.60 -4.95
C VAL A 163 -5.23 4.55 -5.89
N THR A 164 -4.39 3.59 -6.24
CA THR A 164 -4.79 2.37 -6.93
C THR A 164 -4.69 1.22 -5.93
N VAL A 165 -5.77 0.46 -5.78
CA VAL A 165 -5.85 -0.68 -4.87
C VAL A 165 -6.16 -1.94 -5.67
N ASP A 166 -5.31 -2.95 -5.52
CA ASP A 166 -5.48 -4.27 -6.08
C ASP A 166 -5.71 -5.28 -4.96
N TYR A 167 -6.79 -6.06 -5.06
CA TYR A 167 -7.02 -7.20 -4.19
C TYR A 167 -7.13 -8.47 -5.04
N ARG A 168 -6.29 -9.45 -4.74
CA ARG A 168 -6.24 -10.70 -5.49
C ARG A 168 -6.23 -11.91 -4.58
N VAL A 169 -7.04 -12.91 -4.94
CA VAL A 169 -7.03 -14.23 -4.30
C VAL A 169 -6.48 -15.27 -5.27
N ARG A 170 -5.49 -16.05 -4.84
CA ARG A 170 -4.87 -17.15 -5.62
C ARG A 170 -4.90 -18.45 -4.83
N GLY A 171 -4.72 -19.57 -5.53
CA GLY A 171 -4.69 -20.90 -4.94
C GLY A 171 -6.09 -21.49 -4.78
N PHE A 172 -6.20 -22.57 -4.02
CA PHE A 172 -7.48 -23.19 -3.71
C PHE A 172 -7.45 -23.89 -2.35
N THR A 173 -8.59 -23.91 -1.69
CA THR A 173 -8.82 -24.74 -0.50
C THR A 173 -9.85 -25.82 -0.79
N ARG A 174 -9.94 -26.85 0.06
CA ARG A 174 -10.86 -27.97 -0.10
C ARG A 174 -11.76 -28.08 1.12
N ASP A 175 -13.07 -28.23 0.89
CA ASP A 175 -14.00 -28.49 1.99
C ASP A 175 -14.00 -29.97 2.41
N VAL A 176 -14.69 -30.25 3.52
CA VAL A 176 -14.86 -31.62 4.07
C VAL A 176 -15.55 -32.59 3.11
N ARG A 177 -16.18 -32.12 2.03
CA ARG A 177 -16.80 -32.95 0.99
C ARG A 177 -15.91 -33.10 -0.25
N GLY A 178 -14.69 -32.60 -0.20
CA GLY A 178 -13.72 -32.69 -1.28
C GLY A 178 -13.86 -31.63 -2.38
N ARG A 179 -14.79 -30.68 -2.26
CA ARG A 179 -14.99 -29.62 -3.27
C ARG A 179 -13.91 -28.55 -3.13
N LYS A 180 -13.35 -28.11 -4.25
CA LYS A 180 -12.38 -27.01 -4.31
C LYS A 180 -13.10 -25.66 -4.24
N HIS A 181 -12.53 -24.73 -3.50
CA HIS A 181 -12.94 -23.33 -3.38
C HIS A 181 -11.75 -22.44 -3.71
N PHE A 182 -11.95 -21.45 -4.57
CA PHE A 182 -10.91 -20.53 -5.04
C PHE A 182 -11.01 -19.14 -4.39
N ILE A 183 -12.04 -18.94 -3.59
CA ILE A 183 -12.26 -17.77 -2.74
C ILE A 183 -13.10 -18.20 -1.53
N ASP A 184 -12.79 -17.69 -0.35
CA ASP A 184 -13.40 -18.10 0.93
C ASP A 184 -14.36 -17.04 1.53
N HIS A 185 -14.56 -15.93 0.84
CA HIS A 185 -15.44 -14.84 1.22
C HIS A 185 -16.16 -14.28 -0.01
N LYS A 186 -17.24 -13.52 0.24
CA LYS A 186 -17.93 -12.80 -0.82
C LYS A 186 -17.32 -11.42 -0.96
N ILE A 187 -16.94 -11.06 -2.18
CA ILE A 187 -16.51 -9.72 -2.55
C ILE A 187 -16.97 -9.46 -3.99
N THR A 188 -17.50 -8.28 -4.20
CA THR A 188 -17.88 -7.75 -5.52
C THR A 188 -17.04 -6.53 -5.87
N SER A 189 -16.62 -5.77 -4.86
CA SER A 189 -15.80 -4.58 -4.99
C SER A 189 -14.93 -4.40 -3.75
N ILE A 190 -13.72 -3.87 -3.91
CA ILE A 190 -12.91 -3.39 -2.78
C ILE A 190 -13.61 -2.19 -2.12
N GLN A 191 -14.40 -1.42 -2.89
CA GLN A 191 -15.14 -0.27 -2.37
C GLN A 191 -16.11 -0.66 -1.25
N ASP A 192 -16.59 -1.90 -1.20
CA ASP A 192 -17.45 -2.37 -0.10
C ASP A 192 -16.75 -2.31 1.27
N TYR A 193 -15.41 -2.32 1.27
CA TYR A 193 -14.56 -2.31 2.46
C TYR A 193 -14.05 -0.91 2.85
N PHE A 194 -14.23 0.12 2.02
CA PHE A 194 -13.82 1.48 2.36
C PHE A 194 -14.71 2.12 3.43
N SER A 195 -14.08 2.92 4.28
CA SER A 195 -14.73 3.78 5.28
C SER A 195 -15.64 4.81 4.60
N ARG A 196 -16.60 5.37 5.35
CA ARG A 196 -17.58 6.31 4.78
C ARG A 196 -16.93 7.62 4.35
N ASP A 197 -15.95 8.08 5.12
CA ASP A 197 -15.10 9.24 4.88
C ASP A 197 -14.24 9.04 3.63
N THR A 198 -13.57 7.90 3.46
CA THR A 198 -12.84 7.56 2.22
C THR A 198 -13.77 7.62 0.99
N LYS A 199 -14.96 7.02 1.06
CA LYS A 199 -15.94 7.08 -0.05
C LYS A 199 -16.40 8.50 -0.36
N LYS A 200 -16.42 9.38 0.63
CA LYS A 200 -16.76 10.80 0.45
C LYS A 200 -15.61 11.56 -0.18
N ALA A 201 -14.37 11.35 0.29
CA ALA A 201 -13.19 12.06 -0.18
C ALA A 201 -12.81 11.72 -1.63
N TYR A 202 -12.97 10.47 -2.04
CA TYR A 202 -12.50 9.98 -3.35
C TYR A 202 -13.61 9.73 -4.37
N GLU A 203 -13.34 10.08 -5.63
CA GLU A 203 -13.97 9.52 -6.81
C GLU A 203 -13.32 8.16 -7.11
N MET A 204 -14.12 7.13 -7.39
CA MET A 204 -13.61 5.75 -7.49
C MET A 204 -14.17 5.00 -8.70
N ILE A 205 -13.34 4.19 -9.34
CA ILE A 205 -13.69 3.35 -10.50
C ILE A 205 -13.19 1.93 -10.26
N ASP A 206 -14.06 0.94 -10.49
CA ASP A 206 -13.71 -0.48 -10.44
C ASP A 206 -13.36 -1.05 -11.81
N VAL A 207 -12.34 -1.90 -11.86
CA VAL A 207 -11.91 -2.66 -13.05
C VAL A 207 -11.69 -4.13 -12.67
N ASN A 208 -12.75 -4.78 -12.17
CA ASN A 208 -12.65 -6.14 -11.63
C ASN A 208 -12.62 -7.21 -12.73
N VAL A 209 -11.79 -8.25 -12.55
CA VAL A 209 -11.76 -9.47 -13.38
C VAL A 209 -12.18 -10.66 -12.50
N TYR A 210 -13.49 -10.87 -12.40
CA TYR A 210 -14.08 -11.84 -11.48
C TYR A 210 -13.62 -13.29 -11.70
N GLN A 211 -13.40 -13.67 -12.95
CA GLN A 211 -12.94 -15.01 -13.33
C GLN A 211 -11.57 -15.35 -12.72
N GLU A 212 -10.75 -14.32 -12.46
CA GLU A 212 -9.39 -14.43 -11.93
C GLU A 212 -9.29 -14.06 -10.43
N ASN A 213 -10.44 -13.82 -9.77
CA ASN A 213 -10.52 -13.27 -8.41
C ASN A 213 -9.61 -12.04 -8.21
N LEU A 214 -9.57 -11.16 -9.22
CA LEU A 214 -8.82 -9.92 -9.22
C LEU A 214 -9.82 -8.76 -9.13
N PHE A 215 -9.68 -7.96 -8.10
CA PHE A 215 -10.49 -6.78 -7.84
C PHE A 215 -9.55 -5.58 -7.86
N HIS A 216 -9.96 -4.52 -8.54
CA HIS A 216 -9.12 -3.35 -8.75
C HIS A 216 -9.98 -2.11 -8.61
N THR A 217 -9.56 -1.19 -7.75
CA THR A 217 -10.23 0.11 -7.59
C THR A 217 -9.20 1.22 -7.76
N LYS A 218 -9.48 2.15 -8.67
CA LYS A 218 -8.75 3.42 -8.79
C LYS A 218 -9.50 4.50 -8.05
N MET A 219 -8.77 5.38 -7.37
CA MET A 219 -9.30 6.43 -6.53
C MET A 219 -8.56 7.74 -6.81
N ARG A 220 -9.28 8.86 -6.84
CA ARG A 220 -8.72 10.22 -6.90
C ARG A 220 -9.50 11.16 -6.01
N LEU A 221 -8.82 12.06 -5.30
CA LEU A 221 -9.49 13.08 -4.48
C LEU A 221 -10.49 13.90 -5.31
N LYS A 222 -11.70 14.10 -4.77
CA LYS A 222 -12.76 14.89 -5.43
C LYS A 222 -12.49 16.38 -5.37
N HIS A 223 -12.02 16.85 -4.22
CA HIS A 223 -11.84 18.26 -3.93
C HIS A 223 -10.38 18.63 -4.21
N PHE A 224 -10.18 19.34 -5.31
CA PHE A 224 -8.90 19.95 -5.63
C PHE A 224 -8.84 21.31 -4.93
N ASP A 225 -7.80 21.50 -4.12
CA ASP A 225 -7.45 22.79 -3.51
C ASP A 225 -5.99 23.09 -3.82
N LEU A 226 -5.74 24.21 -4.51
CA LEU A 226 -4.40 24.55 -4.98
C LEU A 226 -3.43 24.76 -3.80
N ASP A 227 -3.90 25.25 -2.66
CA ASP A 227 -3.07 25.52 -1.49
C ASP A 227 -2.39 24.25 -0.95
N ASN A 228 -3.01 23.07 -1.13
CA ASN A 228 -2.44 21.79 -0.73
C ASN A 228 -1.26 21.34 -1.61
N TYR A 229 -1.08 21.96 -2.78
CA TYR A 229 -0.07 21.58 -3.77
C TYR A 229 1.05 22.60 -3.92
N LEU A 230 0.98 23.73 -3.20
CA LEU A 230 2.01 24.77 -3.26
C LEU A 230 2.95 24.64 -2.06
N PHE A 231 4.25 24.85 -2.30
CA PHE A 231 5.25 24.80 -1.24
C PHE A 231 5.76 26.20 -0.88
N GLY A 232 5.47 26.63 0.35
CA GLY A 232 5.96 27.90 0.91
C GLY A 232 5.33 29.17 0.31
N ILE A 233 4.22 29.04 -0.41
CA ILE A 233 3.45 30.16 -0.96
C ILE A 233 1.96 29.81 -0.96
N ASP A 234 1.13 30.75 -0.54
CA ASP A 234 -0.32 30.61 -0.62
C ASP A 234 -0.80 30.98 -2.02
N ALA A 235 -1.85 30.32 -2.48
CA ALA A 235 -2.36 30.52 -3.83
C ALA A 235 -2.86 31.94 -4.07
N ASP A 236 -3.25 32.68 -3.02
CA ASP A 236 -3.74 34.06 -3.11
C ASP A 236 -2.62 35.09 -3.33
N GLN A 237 -1.37 34.71 -3.05
CA GLN A 237 -0.16 35.48 -3.33
C GLN A 237 0.26 35.38 -4.81
N LEU A 238 -0.30 34.43 -5.56
CA LEU A 238 -0.02 34.24 -6.98
C LEU A 238 -0.91 35.12 -7.86
N GLU A 239 -0.34 35.62 -8.96
CA GLU A 239 -1.15 36.28 -9.99
C GLU A 239 -2.19 35.30 -10.55
N LYS A 240 -3.42 35.78 -10.81
CA LYS A 240 -4.52 34.96 -11.35
C LYS A 240 -4.12 34.13 -12.58
N ARG A 241 -3.27 34.69 -13.44
CA ARG A 241 -2.80 34.00 -14.65
C ARG A 241 -1.88 32.82 -14.31
N GLU A 242 -1.00 33.00 -13.33
CA GLU A 242 -0.10 31.96 -12.84
C GLU A 242 -0.87 30.88 -12.10
N ARG A 243 -1.77 31.27 -11.18
CA ARG A 243 -2.67 30.36 -10.47
C ARG A 243 -3.41 29.42 -11.43
N ASN A 244 -4.06 29.98 -12.45
CA ASN A 244 -4.78 29.21 -13.47
C ASN A 244 -3.86 28.28 -14.27
N ARG A 245 -2.61 28.70 -14.53
CA ARG A 245 -1.62 27.89 -15.24
C ARG A 245 -1.24 26.68 -14.39
N ILE A 246 -0.93 26.87 -13.11
CA ILE A 246 -0.50 25.82 -12.19
C ILE A 246 -1.63 24.81 -11.99
N GLU A 247 -2.83 25.29 -11.68
CA GLU A 247 -4.01 24.44 -11.50
C GLU A 247 -4.28 23.55 -12.72
N ARG A 248 -4.21 24.13 -13.93
CA ARG A 248 -4.42 23.35 -15.16
C ARG A 248 -3.38 22.24 -15.32
N ARG A 249 -2.14 22.49 -14.93
CA ARG A 249 -1.06 21.50 -15.03
C ARG A 249 -1.23 20.38 -14.01
N LEU A 250 -1.43 20.71 -12.74
CA LEU A 250 -1.67 19.72 -11.68
C LEU A 250 -2.89 18.85 -12.01
N ARG A 251 -4.00 19.46 -12.44
CA ARG A 251 -5.20 18.71 -12.84
C ARG A 251 -4.97 17.82 -14.05
N LYS A 252 -4.08 18.19 -14.97
CA LYS A 252 -3.69 17.36 -16.11
C LYS A 252 -2.87 16.17 -15.61
N GLU A 253 -1.83 16.41 -14.81
CA GLU A 253 -0.99 15.37 -14.21
C GLU A 253 -1.84 14.36 -13.43
N MET A 254 -2.73 14.85 -12.57
CA MET A 254 -3.65 14.00 -11.80
C MET A 254 -4.54 13.12 -12.68
N GLN A 255 -4.99 13.63 -13.83
CA GLN A 255 -5.79 12.84 -14.77
C GLN A 255 -4.94 11.81 -15.51
N GLU A 256 -3.73 12.18 -15.93
CA GLU A 256 -2.82 11.28 -16.63
C GLU A 256 -2.42 10.10 -15.72
N LEU A 257 -2.10 10.37 -14.45
CA LEU A 257 -1.84 9.36 -13.44
C LEU A 257 -3.07 8.49 -13.15
N PHE A 258 -4.24 9.08 -12.92
CA PHE A 258 -5.47 8.34 -12.63
C PHE A 258 -5.86 7.38 -13.78
N TYR A 259 -5.78 7.85 -15.03
CA TYR A 259 -6.09 7.03 -16.20
C TYR A 259 -4.92 6.15 -16.66
N GLY A 260 -3.70 6.41 -16.21
CA GLY A 260 -2.49 5.71 -16.63
C GLY A 260 -2.14 5.94 -18.10
N ARG A 261 -2.38 7.14 -18.64
CA ARG A 261 -2.11 7.51 -20.03
C ARG A 261 -1.94 9.02 -20.21
N ASN A 262 -1.18 9.43 -21.23
CA ASN A 262 -1.06 10.83 -21.61
C ASN A 262 -2.38 11.35 -22.24
N LEU A 263 -2.70 12.62 -21.97
CA LEU A 263 -3.92 13.31 -22.43
C LEU A 263 -3.64 14.54 -23.30
#